data_AF-A0A345V4Q3-F1
#
_entry.id   AF-A0A345V4Q3-F1
#
_cell.length_a   1.000
_cell.length_b   1.000
_cell.length_c   1.000
_cell.angle_alpha   90.00
_cell.angle_beta   90.00
_cell.angle_gamma   90.00
#
_symmetry.space_group_name_H-M   'P 1'
#
loop_
_entity.id
_entity.type
_entity.pdbx_description
1 polymer ?
#
loop_
_entity_poly.entity_id
_entity_poly.type
_entity_poly.pdbx_seq_one_letter_code
_entity_poly.pdbx_strand_id
1 'polypeptide(L)'
;MQGLKTGATCVLLAGLLTFMDGVAANPDCTVRLGPAAIDFGTTTRGQLLAQSVQGESLSFGLRRAQATVQCSRPGPLRLELTGPVADAGHYRFGAGTLGVRVLSVRVDGRPTQWLIEGADADVLRPGSRLIPALAGIGIEGQGMEIELELDVRVPSEASRVSDLTRLETNLGFRLR
;
A
#
# COMPACT_ATOMS: atom_id res chain seq x y z
N MET A 1 -82.82 14.97 4.66
CA MET A 1 -81.83 15.87 5.29
C MET A 1 -80.46 15.26 5.05
N GLN A 2 -79.56 16.06 4.48
CA GLN A 2 -78.30 15.67 3.86
C GLN A 2 -77.24 15.26 4.90
N GLY A 3 -76.38 14.31 4.54
CA GLY A 3 -75.22 13.90 5.34
C GLY A 3 -74.14 13.27 4.47
N LEU A 4 -73.50 14.06 3.62
CA LEU A 4 -72.31 13.70 2.87
C LEU A 4 -71.12 14.44 3.48
N LYS A 5 -70.10 13.72 3.95
CA LYS A 5 -68.72 14.22 4.01
C LYS A 5 -67.72 13.08 3.90
N THR A 6 -67.22 12.93 2.69
CA THR A 6 -66.01 12.19 2.28
C THR A 6 -64.80 12.77 3.01
N GLY A 7 -64.03 11.90 3.66
CA GLY A 7 -62.71 12.22 4.23
C GLY A 7 -61.71 11.18 3.74
N ALA A 8 -61.00 11.50 2.67
CA ALA A 8 -59.86 10.76 2.17
C ALA A 8 -58.60 11.24 2.90
N THR A 9 -57.84 10.34 3.54
CA THR A 9 -56.51 10.70 4.03
C THR A 9 -55.52 9.54 4.07
N CYS A 10 -54.45 9.74 3.29
CA CYS A 10 -53.04 9.31 3.40
C CYS A 10 -52.65 7.87 3.75
N VAL A 11 -52.12 7.20 2.73
CA VAL A 11 -51.07 6.18 2.81
C VAL A 11 -49.74 6.83 3.26
N LEU A 12 -49.02 6.20 4.20
CA LEU A 12 -47.57 6.42 4.37
C LEU A 12 -46.86 5.07 4.46
N LEU A 13 -46.26 4.64 3.35
CA LEU A 13 -45.19 3.65 3.33
C LEU A 13 -43.93 4.32 3.88
N ALA A 14 -43.44 3.88 5.05
CA ALA A 14 -42.12 4.28 5.55
C ALA A 14 -41.13 3.13 5.33
N GLY A 15 -40.58 3.04 4.11
CA GLY A 15 -39.39 2.23 3.83
C GLY A 15 -38.15 3.01 4.24
N LEU A 16 -37.53 2.64 5.37
CA LEU A 16 -36.23 3.17 5.75
C LEU A 16 -35.16 2.40 4.97
N LEU A 17 -34.75 2.97 3.83
CA LEU A 17 -33.48 2.63 3.20
C LEU A 17 -32.39 3.42 3.93
N THR A 18 -31.64 2.76 4.80
CA THR A 18 -30.39 3.32 5.34
C THR A 18 -29.35 3.31 4.24
N PHE A 19 -28.99 4.50 3.76
CA PHE A 19 -27.82 4.69 2.91
C PHE A 19 -26.59 4.45 3.79
N MET A 20 -25.78 3.43 3.47
CA MET A 20 -24.41 3.40 3.95
C MET A 20 -23.68 4.55 3.26
N ASP A 21 -23.28 5.57 4.01
CA ASP A 21 -22.32 6.55 3.53
C ASP A 21 -21.00 5.81 3.29
N GLY A 22 -20.72 5.50 2.02
CA GLY A 22 -19.38 5.14 1.60
C GLY A 22 -18.49 6.33 1.91
N VAL A 23 -17.53 6.14 2.82
CA VAL A 23 -16.47 7.12 3.10
C VAL A 23 -15.85 7.50 1.76
N ALA A 24 -16.10 8.73 1.32
CA ALA A 24 -15.52 9.24 0.09
C ALA A 24 -14.00 9.22 0.27
N ALA A 25 -13.30 8.49 -0.60
CA ALA A 25 -11.87 8.64 -0.80
C ALA A 25 -11.58 10.14 -0.89
N ASN A 26 -10.74 10.65 0.01
CA ASN A 26 -10.44 12.08 0.12
C ASN A 26 -9.91 12.57 -1.25
N PRO A 27 -10.74 13.25 -2.06
CA PRO A 27 -10.51 13.36 -3.51
C PRO A 27 -9.36 14.31 -3.84
N ASP A 28 -8.90 15.07 -2.84
CA ASP A 28 -7.85 16.08 -2.95
C ASP A 28 -6.55 15.63 -2.26
N CYS A 29 -6.26 14.33 -2.25
CA CYS A 29 -5.00 13.81 -1.75
C CYS A 29 -3.98 13.62 -2.87
N THR A 30 -2.77 14.13 -2.65
CA THR A 30 -1.60 13.83 -3.48
C THR A 30 -0.78 12.75 -2.79
N VAL A 31 -0.41 11.72 -3.55
CA VAL A 31 0.43 10.61 -3.06
C VAL A 31 1.73 10.62 -3.85
N ARG A 32 2.87 10.56 -3.16
CA ARG A 32 4.20 10.55 -3.76
C ARG A 32 5.03 9.40 -3.18
N LEU A 33 5.73 8.70 -4.07
CA LEU A 33 6.76 7.74 -3.72
C LEU A 33 8.11 8.33 -4.13
N GLY A 34 9.00 8.45 -3.15
CA GLY A 34 10.32 9.04 -3.30
C GLY A 34 11.42 8.04 -2.87
N PRO A 35 12.58 8.06 -3.54
CA PRO A 35 12.87 8.80 -4.78
C PRO A 35 12.09 8.23 -5.98
N ALA A 36 12.04 8.97 -7.09
CA ALA A 36 11.31 8.56 -8.31
C ALA A 36 11.87 7.27 -8.95
N ALA A 37 13.15 6.97 -8.70
CA ALA A 37 13.80 5.72 -9.02
C ALA A 37 14.75 5.33 -7.89
N ILE A 38 14.78 4.04 -7.54
CA ILE A 38 15.66 3.48 -6.52
C ILE A 38 16.63 2.54 -7.21
N ASP A 39 17.91 2.89 -7.18
CA ASP A 39 18.96 2.10 -7.80
C ASP A 39 19.52 1.06 -6.81
N PHE A 40 19.42 -0.20 -7.20
CA PHE A 40 20.03 -1.33 -6.48
C PHE A 40 21.49 -1.57 -6.91
N GLY A 41 21.95 -0.86 -7.94
CA GLY A 41 23.31 -0.91 -8.47
C GLY A 41 23.53 -2.09 -9.43
N THR A 42 24.74 -2.16 -9.94
CA THR A 42 25.21 -3.27 -10.78
C THR A 42 26.00 -4.26 -9.93
N THR A 43 25.67 -5.55 -10.05
CA THR A 43 26.36 -6.60 -9.31
C THR A 43 26.62 -7.81 -10.21
N THR A 44 27.75 -8.47 -9.99
CA THR A 44 28.09 -9.72 -10.68
C THR A 44 27.48 -10.91 -9.94
N ARG A 45 27.33 -12.05 -10.63
CA ARG A 45 26.91 -13.31 -10.00
C ARG A 45 27.78 -13.67 -8.79
N GLY A 46 29.10 -13.51 -8.89
CA GLY A 46 30.03 -13.83 -7.79
C GLY A 46 29.76 -13.00 -6.54
N GLN A 47 29.46 -11.71 -6.71
CA GLN A 47 29.11 -10.81 -5.61
C GLN A 47 27.76 -11.15 -4.99
N LEU A 48 26.75 -11.43 -5.80
CA LEU A 48 25.44 -11.89 -5.33
C LEU A 48 25.53 -13.17 -4.50
N LEU A 49 26.33 -14.14 -4.95
CA LEU A 49 26.56 -15.39 -4.21
C LEU A 49 27.26 -15.14 -2.86
N ALA A 50 28.25 -14.26 -2.82
CA ALA A 50 28.94 -13.90 -1.58
C ALA A 50 28.03 -13.17 -0.56
N GLN A 51 27.02 -12.45 -1.04
CA GLN A 51 26.06 -11.71 -0.22
C GLN A 51 24.87 -12.57 0.25
N SER A 52 24.72 -13.78 -0.29
CA SER A 52 23.51 -14.59 -0.10
C SER A 52 23.78 -15.78 0.81
N VAL A 53 22.99 -15.90 1.89
CA VAL A 53 23.16 -16.93 2.92
C VAL A 53 22.62 -18.31 2.48
N GLN A 54 21.72 -18.37 1.48
CA GLN A 54 20.96 -19.60 1.17
C GLN A 54 20.99 -20.07 -0.29
N GLY A 55 21.83 -19.52 -1.17
CA GLY A 55 22.13 -20.09 -2.51
C GLY A 55 21.01 -20.12 -3.57
N GLU A 56 19.75 -20.28 -3.18
CA GLU A 56 18.59 -20.38 -4.10
C GLU A 56 18.03 -19.01 -4.48
N SER A 57 18.02 -18.06 -3.54
CA SER A 57 17.65 -16.66 -3.79
C SER A 57 18.83 -15.74 -3.51
N LEU A 58 19.16 -14.89 -4.48
CA LEU A 58 20.26 -13.95 -4.43
C LEU A 58 19.76 -12.54 -4.11
N SER A 59 20.27 -11.92 -3.04
CA SER A 59 19.84 -10.58 -2.62
C SER A 59 20.68 -9.49 -3.27
N PHE A 60 20.03 -8.41 -3.72
CA PHE A 60 20.68 -7.16 -4.15
C PHE A 60 20.94 -6.20 -2.96
N GLY A 61 20.68 -6.66 -1.74
CA GLY A 61 20.73 -5.87 -0.53
C GLY A 61 19.48 -5.02 -0.33
N LEU A 62 19.43 -4.35 0.82
CA LEU A 62 18.29 -3.56 1.25
C LEU A 62 18.41 -2.12 0.73
N ARG A 63 17.27 -1.51 0.37
CA ARG A 63 17.17 -0.08 0.02
C ARG A 63 16.02 0.56 0.78
N ARG A 64 16.15 1.85 1.08
CA ARG A 64 15.07 2.62 1.70
C ARG A 64 14.32 3.45 0.68
N ALA A 65 13.02 3.60 0.93
CA ALA A 65 12.14 4.50 0.19
C ALA A 65 11.28 5.28 1.19
N GLN A 66 10.73 6.40 0.72
CA GLN A 66 9.78 7.19 1.49
C GLN A 66 8.51 7.42 0.68
N ALA A 67 7.36 7.28 1.30
CA ALA A 67 6.09 7.67 0.70
C ALA A 67 5.47 8.81 1.50
N THR A 68 4.84 9.76 0.81
CA THR A 68 4.11 10.85 1.43
C THR A 68 2.71 10.96 0.86
N VAL A 69 1.76 11.26 1.73
CA VAL A 69 0.39 11.63 1.38
C VAL A 69 0.11 13.01 1.95
N GLN A 70 -0.48 13.87 1.13
CA GLN A 70 -0.92 15.19 1.56
C GLN A 70 -2.30 15.47 1.00
N CYS A 71 -3.24 15.77 1.90
CA CYS A 71 -4.63 16.04 1.59
C CYS A 71 -5.03 17.47 1.96
N SER A 72 -6.07 18.00 1.32
CA SER A 72 -6.60 19.35 1.61
C SER A 72 -7.32 19.44 2.96
N ARG A 73 -7.90 18.33 3.44
CA ARG A 73 -8.68 18.22 4.68
C ARG A 73 -8.34 16.93 5.42
N PRO A 74 -8.50 16.90 6.76
CA PRO A 74 -8.30 15.67 7.53
C PRO A 74 -9.28 14.59 7.08
N GLY A 75 -8.81 13.35 7.03
CA GLY A 75 -9.66 12.19 6.77
C GLY A 75 -8.88 10.88 6.87
N PRO A 76 -9.52 9.73 6.56
CA PRO A 76 -8.86 8.43 6.64
C PRO A 76 -7.72 8.31 5.62
N LEU A 77 -6.57 7.79 6.07
CA LEU A 77 -5.36 7.66 5.27
C LEU A 77 -5.00 6.18 5.03
N ARG A 78 -5.81 5.46 4.25
CA ARG A 78 -5.54 4.05 3.91
C ARG A 78 -4.74 3.95 2.62
N LEU A 79 -3.54 3.39 2.69
CA LEU A 79 -2.65 3.26 1.53
C LEU A 79 -2.50 1.82 1.08
N GLU A 80 -2.63 1.60 -0.23
CA GLU A 80 -2.28 0.34 -0.88
C GLU A 80 -1.06 0.57 -1.76
N LEU A 81 -0.04 -0.28 -1.60
CA LEU A 81 1.06 -0.37 -2.54
C LEU A 81 0.59 -1.14 -3.77
N THR A 82 0.87 -0.58 -4.95
CA THR A 82 0.44 -1.11 -6.24
C THR A 82 1.65 -1.36 -7.12
N GLY A 83 1.60 -2.45 -7.88
CA GLY A 83 2.67 -2.85 -8.79
C GLY A 83 2.38 -4.24 -9.36
N PRO A 84 3.20 -4.70 -10.31
CA PRO A 84 3.08 -6.06 -10.85
C PRO A 84 3.29 -7.10 -9.75
N VAL A 85 2.40 -8.08 -9.67
CA VAL A 85 2.43 -9.12 -8.62
C VAL A 85 3.30 -10.30 -9.08
N ALA A 86 4.18 -10.78 -8.20
CA ALA A 86 4.92 -12.02 -8.41
C ALA A 86 4.19 -13.21 -7.80
N ASP A 87 3.78 -13.08 -6.54
CA ASP A 87 3.06 -14.06 -5.74
C ASP A 87 2.25 -13.36 -4.63
N ALA A 88 1.64 -14.11 -3.71
CA ALA A 88 0.82 -13.55 -2.63
C ALA A 88 1.59 -12.68 -1.61
N GLY A 89 2.91 -12.82 -1.53
CA GLY A 89 3.79 -12.10 -0.61
C GLY A 89 4.61 -10.98 -1.25
N HIS A 90 4.85 -11.03 -2.57
CA HIS A 90 5.86 -10.19 -3.21
C HIS A 90 5.37 -9.52 -4.51
N TYR A 91 5.97 -8.36 -4.77
CA TYR A 91 5.89 -7.71 -6.08
C TYR A 91 6.95 -8.30 -7.02
N ARG A 92 6.72 -8.18 -8.32
CA ARG A 92 7.64 -8.64 -9.36
C ARG A 92 8.75 -7.62 -9.58
N PHE A 93 9.99 -8.10 -9.74
CA PHE A 93 11.16 -7.30 -10.09
C PHE A 93 11.96 -8.00 -11.20
N GLY A 94 11.63 -7.73 -12.46
CA GLY A 94 12.09 -8.54 -13.59
C GLY A 94 11.77 -10.03 -13.39
N ALA A 95 12.81 -10.86 -13.38
CA ALA A 95 12.72 -12.31 -13.07
C ALA A 95 12.76 -12.65 -11.57
N GLY A 96 12.91 -11.65 -10.70
CA GLY A 96 12.95 -11.80 -9.25
C GLY A 96 11.69 -11.28 -8.54
N THR A 97 11.81 -11.18 -7.23
CA THR A 97 10.79 -10.69 -6.31
C THR A 97 11.28 -9.48 -5.53
N LEU A 98 10.33 -8.64 -5.14
CA LEU A 98 10.53 -7.49 -4.28
C LEU A 98 9.63 -7.63 -3.05
N GLY A 99 10.26 -7.72 -1.87
CA GLY A 99 9.60 -7.57 -0.58
C GLY A 99 9.63 -6.12 -0.12
N VAL A 100 8.56 -5.68 0.55
CA VAL A 100 8.43 -4.32 1.09
C VAL A 100 7.99 -4.37 2.54
N ARG A 101 8.77 -3.74 3.42
CA ARG A 101 8.47 -3.63 4.86
C ARG A 101 8.31 -2.16 5.26
N VAL A 102 7.33 -1.87 6.11
CA VAL A 102 7.15 -0.58 6.75
C VAL A 102 8.13 -0.47 7.93
N LEU A 103 8.91 0.61 7.96
CA LEU A 103 9.84 0.89 9.05
C LEU A 103 9.28 1.92 10.03
N SER A 104 8.57 2.92 9.52
CA SER A 104 7.94 3.94 10.35
C SER A 104 6.76 4.60 9.63
N VAL A 105 5.84 5.13 10.43
CA VAL A 105 4.72 5.96 9.96
C VAL A 105 4.63 7.21 10.85
N ARG A 106 4.42 8.36 10.23
CA ARG A 106 4.07 9.61 10.91
C ARG A 106 2.80 10.18 10.31
N VAL A 107 1.92 10.69 11.15
CA VAL A 107 0.71 11.41 10.73
C VAL A 107 0.81 12.83 11.26
N ASP A 108 0.64 13.81 10.39
CA ASP A 108 0.74 15.24 10.71
C ASP A 108 2.01 15.57 11.55
N GLY A 109 3.14 14.96 11.16
CA GLY A 109 4.45 15.11 11.80
C GLY A 109 4.68 14.29 13.08
N ARG A 110 3.70 13.49 13.54
CA ARG A 110 3.80 12.71 14.80
C ARG A 110 4.05 11.23 14.52
N PRO A 111 5.05 10.59 15.15
CA PRO A 111 5.22 9.14 15.09
C PRO A 111 3.93 8.42 15.51
N THR A 112 3.46 7.51 14.67
CA THR A 112 2.17 6.84 14.82
C THR A 112 2.36 5.34 14.58
N GLN A 113 1.61 4.51 15.32
CA GLN A 113 1.55 3.08 15.02
C GLN A 113 0.80 2.84 13.69
N TRP A 114 0.82 1.62 13.19
CA TRP A 114 0.08 1.28 11.99
C TRP A 114 -0.48 -0.14 12.06
N LEU A 115 -1.43 -0.40 11.16
CA LEU A 115 -2.01 -1.70 10.92
C LEU A 115 -1.83 -2.02 9.44
N ILE A 116 -1.63 -3.30 9.13
CA ILE A 116 -1.69 -3.81 7.77
C ILE A 116 -2.95 -4.68 7.66
N GLU A 117 -3.98 -4.18 6.98
CA GLU A 117 -5.14 -5.02 6.66
C GLU A 117 -4.73 -6.14 5.69
N GLY A 118 -5.04 -7.39 6.06
CA GLY A 118 -4.71 -8.56 5.26
C GLY A 118 -3.29 -9.11 5.48
N ALA A 119 -2.55 -8.64 6.49
CA ALA A 119 -1.29 -9.23 6.91
C ALA A 119 -1.05 -9.11 8.43
N ASP A 120 -0.33 -10.08 9.00
CA ASP A 120 -0.01 -10.12 10.45
C ASP A 120 1.32 -9.42 10.81
N ALA A 121 1.90 -8.65 9.89
CA ALA A 121 3.25 -8.09 10.05
C ALA A 121 3.38 -6.73 9.35
N ASP A 122 4.53 -6.08 9.53
CA ASP A 122 4.89 -4.82 8.87
C ASP A 122 5.18 -4.96 7.36
N VAL A 123 4.75 -6.05 6.73
CA VAL A 123 5.03 -6.35 5.32
C VAL A 123 3.86 -5.92 4.46
N LEU A 124 4.13 -5.04 3.49
CA LEU A 124 3.15 -4.63 2.49
C LEU A 124 3.10 -5.68 1.38
N ARG A 125 2.17 -6.63 1.50
CA ARG A 125 1.89 -7.62 0.47
C ARG A 125 0.96 -7.03 -0.61
N PRO A 126 0.96 -7.58 -1.83
CA PRO A 126 -0.05 -7.25 -2.83
C PRO A 126 -1.48 -7.34 -2.27
N GLY A 127 -2.25 -6.26 -2.41
CA GLY A 127 -3.63 -6.16 -1.93
C GLY A 127 -3.80 -5.82 -0.44
N SER A 128 -2.72 -5.77 0.33
CA SER A 128 -2.77 -5.29 1.72
C SER A 128 -2.89 -3.76 1.80
N ARG A 129 -3.42 -3.25 2.92
CA ARG A 129 -3.57 -1.81 3.14
C ARG A 129 -2.90 -1.37 4.42
N LEU A 130 -2.04 -0.36 4.31
CA LEU A 130 -1.45 0.36 5.44
C LEU A 130 -2.43 1.37 5.98
N ILE A 131 -2.68 1.33 7.29
CA ILE A 131 -3.57 2.25 7.98
C ILE A 131 -2.83 2.79 9.20
N PRO A 132 -2.63 4.12 9.33
CA PRO A 132 -2.09 4.68 10.56
C PRO A 132 -3.09 4.45 11.69
N ALA A 133 -2.59 4.10 12.88
CA ALA A 133 -3.43 3.67 13.98
C ALA A 133 -2.92 4.14 15.34
N LEU A 134 -3.85 4.21 16.29
CA LEU A 134 -3.57 4.45 17.69
C LEU A 134 -4.34 3.41 18.51
N ALA A 135 -3.64 2.65 19.34
CA ALA A 135 -4.24 1.59 20.16
C ALA A 135 -5.08 0.58 19.34
N GLY A 136 -4.61 0.23 18.14
CA GLY A 136 -5.28 -0.72 17.25
C GLY A 136 -6.48 -0.16 16.48
N ILE A 137 -6.75 1.15 16.56
CA ILE A 137 -7.84 1.80 15.85
C ILE A 137 -7.25 2.75 14.80
N GLY A 138 -7.73 2.65 13.56
CA GLY A 138 -7.31 3.53 12.47
C GLY A 138 -7.62 5.00 12.77
N ILE A 139 -6.68 5.89 12.48
CA ILE A 139 -6.81 7.33 12.71
C ILE A 139 -6.88 8.12 11.40
N GLU A 140 -7.40 9.34 11.50
CA GLU A 140 -7.44 10.31 10.41
C GLU A 140 -6.28 11.31 10.50
N GLY A 141 -5.96 11.95 9.37
CA GLY A 141 -4.97 13.02 9.31
C GLY A 141 -5.01 13.77 7.99
N GLN A 142 -4.19 14.82 7.85
CA GLN A 142 -4.02 15.56 6.60
C GLN A 142 -2.78 15.11 5.84
N GLY A 143 -1.73 14.74 6.56
CA GLY A 143 -0.46 14.29 6.03
C GLY A 143 -0.07 12.94 6.62
N MET A 144 0.51 12.07 5.79
CA MET A 144 1.16 10.86 6.25
C MET A 144 2.51 10.68 5.58
N GLU A 145 3.52 10.33 6.37
CA GLU A 145 4.88 10.02 5.94
C GLU A 145 5.19 8.59 6.32
N ILE A 146 5.76 7.82 5.39
CA ILE A 146 6.05 6.40 5.58
C ILE A 146 7.49 6.15 5.16
N GLU A 147 8.27 5.50 6.01
CA GLU A 147 9.58 4.97 5.65
C GLU A 147 9.46 3.47 5.34
N LEU A 148 10.05 3.03 4.24
CA LEU A 148 9.97 1.67 3.73
C LEU A 148 11.37 1.09 3.57
N GLU A 149 11.47 -0.23 3.76
CA GLU A 149 12.60 -1.04 3.35
C GLU A 149 12.19 -1.96 2.20
N LEU A 150 13.04 -2.01 1.18
CA LEU A 150 12.89 -2.79 -0.03
C LEU A 150 13.98 -3.87 -0.06
N ASP A 151 13.57 -5.13 -0.22
CA ASP A 151 14.47 -6.29 -0.39
C ASP A 151 14.21 -6.94 -1.74
N VAL A 152 15.17 -6.83 -2.66
CA VAL A 152 15.11 -7.45 -3.99
C VAL A 152 15.88 -8.75 -3.96
N ARG A 153 15.21 -9.82 -4.42
CA ARG A 153 15.77 -11.16 -4.54
C ARG A 153 15.55 -11.69 -5.94
N VAL A 154 16.56 -12.37 -6.49
CA VAL A 154 16.46 -13.06 -7.78
C VAL A 154 16.80 -14.53 -7.63
N PRO A 155 16.17 -15.42 -8.41
CA PRO A 155 16.55 -16.82 -8.42
C PRO A 155 17.98 -16.98 -8.96
N SER A 156 18.69 -18.01 -8.49
CA SER A 156 20.08 -18.29 -8.87
C SER A 156 20.25 -18.44 -10.40
N GLU A 157 19.23 -18.92 -11.10
CA GLU A 157 19.23 -19.20 -12.53
C GLU A 157 19.21 -17.89 -13.32
N ALA A 158 18.45 -16.89 -12.84
CA ALA A 158 18.35 -15.57 -13.46
C ALA A 158 19.66 -14.76 -13.37
N SER A 159 20.62 -15.17 -12.54
CA SER A 159 21.96 -14.56 -12.50
C SER A 159 23.01 -15.31 -13.33
N ARG A 160 22.64 -16.37 -14.06
CA ARG A 160 23.55 -17.12 -14.97
C ARG A 160 23.66 -16.51 -16.38
N VAL A 161 22.98 -15.39 -16.64
CA VAL A 161 22.93 -14.77 -17.96
C VAL A 161 24.33 -14.33 -18.40
N SER A 162 24.68 -14.58 -19.66
CA SER A 162 25.98 -14.22 -20.25
C SER A 162 26.17 -12.71 -20.43
N ASP A 163 25.07 -11.96 -20.45
CA ASP A 163 25.01 -10.54 -20.78
C ASP A 163 24.40 -9.69 -19.65
N LEU A 164 24.66 -8.38 -19.69
CA LEU A 164 24.06 -7.42 -18.76
C LEU A 164 22.53 -7.44 -18.89
N THR A 165 21.87 -7.90 -17.83
CA THR A 165 20.40 -7.93 -17.75
C THR A 165 19.91 -6.79 -16.85
N ARG A 166 19.03 -5.94 -17.39
CA ARG A 166 18.34 -4.91 -16.60
C ARG A 166 17.13 -5.52 -15.92
N LEU A 167 17.05 -5.38 -14.60
CA LEU A 167 15.90 -5.79 -13.79
C LEU A 167 15.26 -4.53 -13.21
N GLU A 168 13.95 -4.42 -13.37
CA GLU A 168 13.19 -3.24 -12.93
C GLU A 168 11.77 -3.60 -12.54
N THR A 169 11.11 -2.66 -11.86
CA THR A 169 9.69 -2.71 -11.54
C THR A 169 9.14 -1.31 -11.40
N ASN A 170 7.83 -1.17 -11.60
CA ASN A 170 7.11 0.07 -11.35
C ASN A 170 6.21 -0.14 -10.12
N LEU A 171 6.42 0.69 -9.10
CA LEU A 171 5.60 0.75 -7.91
C LEU A 171 4.88 2.09 -7.83
N GLY A 172 3.71 2.10 -7.21
CA GLY A 172 2.99 3.31 -6.88
C GLY A 172 2.12 3.09 -5.65
N PHE A 173 1.73 4.17 -4.98
CA PHE A 173 0.78 4.10 -3.89
C PHE A 173 -0.57 4.65 -4.33
N ARG A 174 -1.65 4.03 -3.84
CA ARG A 174 -3.02 4.47 -4.06
C ARG A 174 -3.71 4.64 -2.71
N LEU A 175 -4.42 5.76 -2.53
CA LEU A 175 -5.32 5.97 -1.40
C LEU A 175 -6.61 5.17 -1.60
N ARG A 176 -7.13 4.55 -0.53
CA ARG A 176 -8.32 3.68 -0.54
C ARG A 176 -9.43 4.15 0.39
#